data_AF-A0A7R9W9F4-F1
#
_entry.id   AF-A0A7R9W9F4-F1
#
_cell.length_a   1.000
_cell.length_b   1.000
_cell.length_c   1.000
_cell.angle_alpha   90.00
_cell.angle_beta   90.00
_cell.angle_gamma   90.00
#
_symmetry.space_group_name_H-M   'P 1'
#
loop_
_entity.id
_entity.type
_entity.pdbx_description
1 polymer ?
#
loop_
_entity_poly.entity_id
_entity_poly.type
_entity_poly.pdbx_seq_one_letter_code
_entity_poly.pdbx_strand_id
1 'polypeptide(L)'
;FGGTSSSADGGGGGWGSSSADQGGDGGTWAPSTGEENGTGGGSAGDAAANGFDGGSAAQASGGSALDAGGAAMGDGGGGEEAAVWFMERVCVQRKSDGATAVIKEIGANNTATVELEDKSSTTVRAGEVSMVPPKEKDMVLVTGGADVGVEGELVCIDGTDAILKDSNEDFKIVDFVHLAKIVGDA
;
A
#
# COMPACT_ATOMS: atom_id res chain seq x y z
N PHE A 1 -73.67 22.82 -2.71
CA PHE A 1 -72.89 23.56 -3.72
C PHE A 1 -71.42 23.33 -3.39
N GLY A 2 -70.85 22.21 -3.86
CA GLY A 2 -69.89 22.17 -4.97
C GLY A 2 -68.49 22.49 -4.42
N GLY A 3 -67.62 21.52 -4.12
CA GLY A 3 -66.84 20.73 -5.08
C GLY A 3 -65.69 21.61 -5.62
N THR A 4 -64.44 21.41 -5.21
CA THR A 4 -63.49 20.60 -6.00
C THR A 4 -62.52 19.75 -5.15
N SER A 5 -62.31 18.57 -5.68
CA SER A 5 -61.50 17.43 -5.24
C SER A 5 -60.07 17.44 -5.83
N SER A 6 -59.17 16.71 -5.16
CA SER A 6 -58.07 15.84 -5.66
C SER A 6 -57.15 16.37 -6.79
N SER A 7 -55.83 16.19 -6.74
CA SER A 7 -55.18 14.87 -6.68
C SER A 7 -53.72 14.99 -6.25
N ALA A 8 -53.28 13.98 -5.50
CA ALA A 8 -51.87 13.60 -5.37
C ALA A 8 -51.51 12.72 -6.57
N ASP A 9 -50.36 13.00 -7.17
CA ASP A 9 -49.55 12.13 -8.03
C ASP A 9 -48.12 12.58 -7.75
N GLY A 10 -47.19 11.77 -7.25
CA GLY A 10 -46.84 10.47 -7.81
C GLY A 10 -45.76 10.71 -8.87
N GLY A 11 -44.48 10.57 -8.51
CA GLY A 11 -43.41 10.87 -9.46
C GLY A 11 -42.01 10.65 -8.93
N GLY A 12 -41.73 9.45 -8.43
CA GLY A 12 -40.36 8.95 -8.36
C GLY A 12 -39.87 8.62 -9.78
N GLY A 13 -38.81 9.29 -10.24
CA GLY A 13 -37.96 8.79 -11.32
C GLY A 13 -36.77 8.09 -10.66
N GLY A 14 -36.63 6.76 -10.64
CA GLY A 14 -37.10 5.80 -11.64
C GLY A 14 -36.08 5.73 -12.78
N TRP A 15 -34.86 5.35 -12.44
CA TRP A 15 -33.79 5.01 -13.37
C TRP A 15 -34.19 3.68 -14.04
N GLY A 16 -34.50 3.75 -15.33
CA GLY A 16 -34.82 2.57 -16.13
C GLY A 16 -35.94 2.85 -17.10
N SER A 17 -35.58 2.99 -18.37
CA SER A 17 -36.09 2.12 -19.44
C SER A 17 -35.55 2.59 -20.80
N SER A 18 -34.57 1.83 -21.28
CA SER A 18 -34.48 1.27 -22.63
C SER A 18 -35.11 2.07 -23.79
N SER A 19 -34.23 2.66 -24.60
CA SER A 19 -34.47 2.75 -26.04
C SER A 19 -33.11 2.81 -26.74
N ALA A 20 -32.66 1.68 -27.29
CA ALA A 20 -31.48 1.63 -28.15
C ALA A 20 -31.70 0.58 -29.25
N ASP A 21 -32.41 1.00 -30.29
CA ASP A 21 -32.27 0.46 -31.64
C ASP A 21 -31.83 1.62 -32.53
N GLN A 22 -30.53 1.67 -32.85
CA GLN A 22 -29.96 1.88 -34.18
C GLN A 22 -28.49 2.29 -34.10
N GLY A 23 -27.63 1.33 -34.48
CA GLY A 23 -26.43 1.48 -35.32
C GLY A 23 -25.50 2.66 -35.07
N GLY A 24 -24.30 2.36 -34.57
CA GLY A 24 -23.16 3.26 -34.63
C GLY A 24 -21.96 2.65 -33.94
N ASP A 25 -20.96 2.29 -34.73
CA ASP A 25 -19.74 1.58 -34.40
C ASP A 25 -19.00 2.15 -33.17
N GLY A 26 -18.88 1.34 -32.11
CA GLY A 26 -18.14 1.68 -30.90
C GLY A 26 -17.54 0.42 -30.27
N GLY A 27 -16.23 0.24 -30.43
CA GLY A 27 -15.50 -0.97 -30.06
C GLY A 27 -15.70 -1.38 -28.60
N THR A 28 -16.35 -2.53 -28.41
CA THR A 28 -16.44 -3.21 -27.12
C THR A 28 -15.26 -4.17 -27.01
N TRP A 29 -14.32 -3.91 -26.10
CA TRP A 29 -13.32 -4.90 -25.72
C TRP A 29 -13.99 -6.02 -24.94
N ALA A 30 -14.16 -7.18 -25.57
CA ALA A 30 -14.56 -8.41 -24.90
C ALA A 30 -13.33 -9.33 -24.75
N PRO A 31 -13.07 -9.95 -23.58
CA PRO A 31 -12.04 -10.96 -23.44
C PRO A 31 -12.51 -12.26 -24.10
N SER A 32 -11.72 -12.76 -25.06
CA SER A 32 -11.98 -14.01 -25.77
C SER A 32 -11.82 -15.21 -24.84
N THR A 33 -12.92 -15.84 -24.45
CA THR A 33 -12.92 -17.25 -24.03
C THR A 33 -12.84 -18.11 -25.28
N GLY A 34 -11.72 -18.79 -25.47
CA GLY A 34 -11.51 -19.78 -26.53
C GLY A 34 -10.90 -21.05 -25.96
N GLU A 35 -11.74 -21.96 -25.49
CA GLU A 35 -11.56 -23.40 -25.71
C GLU A 35 -11.64 -23.60 -27.26
N GLU A 36 -10.98 -24.51 -27.96
CA GLU A 36 -10.81 -25.95 -27.74
C GLU A 36 -9.81 -26.55 -28.77
N ASN A 37 -8.98 -27.48 -28.28
CA ASN A 37 -8.55 -28.77 -28.86
C ASN A 37 -7.67 -28.89 -30.14
N GLY A 38 -6.54 -29.59 -30.00
CA GLY A 38 -5.64 -30.00 -31.09
C GLY A 38 -4.55 -31.00 -30.66
N THR A 39 -4.97 -32.21 -30.28
CA THR A 39 -4.25 -33.51 -30.12
C THR A 39 -2.84 -33.71 -30.73
N GLY A 40 -1.93 -34.28 -29.91
CA GLY A 40 -0.76 -35.09 -30.29
C GLY A 40 0.42 -34.84 -29.33
N GLY A 41 0.93 -35.73 -28.48
CA GLY A 41 0.96 -37.19 -28.44
C GLY A 41 2.42 -37.64 -28.49
N GLY A 42 3.01 -38.09 -27.35
CA GLY A 42 4.35 -38.72 -27.33
C GLY A 42 5.05 -38.76 -25.97
N SER A 43 4.87 -39.86 -25.24
CA SER A 43 5.49 -40.22 -23.96
C SER A 43 6.99 -40.49 -24.01
N ALA A 44 7.69 -40.29 -22.89
CA ALA A 44 8.35 -41.34 -22.08
C ALA A 44 9.53 -40.76 -21.27
N GLY A 45 9.59 -41.06 -19.97
CA GLY A 45 10.78 -40.79 -19.16
C GLY A 45 10.57 -40.74 -17.65
N ASP A 46 10.03 -41.81 -17.06
CA ASP A 46 10.11 -42.08 -15.62
C ASP A 46 11.56 -42.14 -15.13
N ALA A 47 11.88 -41.50 -14.00
CA ALA A 47 12.63 -42.11 -12.90
C ALA A 47 12.77 -41.14 -11.72
N ALA A 48 12.09 -41.48 -10.63
CA ALA A 48 12.34 -40.97 -9.29
C ALA A 48 13.71 -41.46 -8.75
N ALA A 49 14.38 -40.66 -7.93
CA ALA A 49 15.09 -41.14 -6.73
C ALA A 49 15.66 -39.96 -5.91
N ASN A 50 15.11 -39.79 -4.71
CA ASN A 50 15.76 -39.08 -3.61
C ASN A 50 16.99 -39.87 -3.15
N GLY A 51 18.13 -39.20 -2.98
CA GLY A 51 19.36 -39.79 -2.45
C GLY A 51 20.01 -38.91 -1.38
N PHE A 52 19.61 -39.12 -0.13
CA PHE A 52 20.41 -38.81 1.05
C PHE A 52 21.36 -40.01 1.30
N ASP A 53 22.66 -39.76 1.40
CA ASP A 53 23.61 -40.31 2.39
C ASP A 53 25.06 -40.12 1.92
N GLY A 54 25.95 -39.72 2.83
CA GLY A 54 27.36 -39.47 2.51
C GLY A 54 28.14 -38.87 3.67
N GLY A 55 28.38 -39.66 4.70
CA GLY A 55 28.94 -39.25 6.00
C GLY A 55 30.37 -38.68 6.03
N SER A 56 30.56 -37.82 7.04
CA SER A 56 31.60 -37.86 8.09
C SER A 56 33.10 -37.86 7.72
N ALA A 57 33.81 -36.85 8.23
CA ALA A 57 35.05 -37.03 8.98
C ALA A 57 35.27 -35.84 9.96
N ALA A 58 35.50 -36.19 11.22
CA ALA A 58 35.70 -35.32 12.37
C ALA A 58 37.14 -34.76 12.45
N GLN A 59 37.35 -33.78 13.36
CA GLN A 59 38.34 -33.78 14.46
C GLN A 59 38.66 -32.32 14.85
N ALA A 60 38.07 -31.77 15.94
CA ALA A 60 38.63 -31.62 17.31
C ALA A 60 39.95 -30.82 17.34
N SER A 61 40.23 -29.84 18.21
CA SER A 61 39.99 -29.65 19.65
C SER A 61 40.42 -28.19 19.97
N GLY A 62 39.79 -27.42 20.85
CA GLY A 62 39.74 -27.57 22.30
C GLY A 62 40.16 -26.25 22.96
N GLY A 63 39.63 -25.94 24.16
CA GLY A 63 40.17 -24.86 25.00
C GLY A 63 39.14 -23.99 25.73
N SER A 64 38.68 -24.51 26.87
CA SER A 64 38.31 -23.89 28.15
C SER A 64 37.86 -22.42 28.27
N ALA A 65 36.72 -22.25 28.97
CA ALA A 65 36.32 -21.26 30.00
C ALA A 65 36.91 -19.83 29.90
N LEU A 66 36.13 -18.75 30.05
CA LEU A 66 35.85 -18.12 31.35
C LEU A 66 34.50 -17.37 31.36
N ASP A 67 33.89 -17.40 32.53
CA ASP A 67 32.75 -16.64 33.05
C ASP A 67 32.86 -15.11 32.88
N ALA A 68 31.79 -14.46 32.39
CA ALA A 68 31.49 -13.07 32.65
C ALA A 68 29.98 -12.85 32.47
N GLY A 69 29.30 -12.58 33.58
CA GLY A 69 27.87 -12.35 33.65
C GLY A 69 27.38 -11.28 32.66
N GLY A 70 26.43 -11.67 31.83
CA GLY A 70 25.55 -10.76 31.10
C GLY A 70 24.15 -10.91 31.68
N ALA A 71 23.69 -9.88 32.37
CA ALA A 71 22.34 -9.80 32.89
C ALA A 71 21.32 -10.07 31.78
N ALA A 72 20.41 -11.01 32.04
CA ALA A 72 19.14 -11.07 31.36
C ALA A 72 18.31 -9.82 31.73
N MET A 73 18.00 -8.96 30.76
CA MET A 73 16.80 -8.11 30.73
C MET A 73 16.64 -7.50 29.31
N GLY A 74 15.57 -7.89 28.61
CA GLY A 74 14.94 -7.14 27.50
C GLY A 74 15.77 -7.05 26.21
N ASP A 75 15.29 -7.44 25.04
CA ASP A 75 13.95 -7.24 24.53
C ASP A 75 13.78 -8.26 23.39
N GLY A 76 12.75 -9.09 23.50
CA GLY A 76 12.19 -9.78 22.35
C GLY A 76 11.47 -8.76 21.48
N GLY A 77 12.23 -7.90 20.81
CA GLY A 77 11.70 -6.97 19.82
C GLY A 77 11.41 -7.77 18.57
N GLY A 78 10.17 -8.26 18.46
CA GLY A 78 9.66 -8.85 17.23
C GLY A 78 10.05 -7.96 16.06
N GLY A 79 10.58 -8.56 15.00
CA GLY A 79 10.87 -7.87 13.76
C GLY A 79 9.56 -7.33 13.19
N GLU A 80 9.13 -6.17 13.68
CA GLU A 80 8.10 -5.36 13.08
C GLU A 80 8.64 -4.94 11.73
N GLU A 81 8.24 -5.65 10.68
CA GLU A 81 8.50 -5.20 9.31
C GLU A 81 8.00 -3.77 9.19
N ALA A 82 8.89 -2.86 8.79
CA ALA A 82 8.53 -1.46 8.63
C ALA A 82 7.40 -1.36 7.61
N ALA A 83 6.38 -0.58 7.93
CA ALA A 83 5.27 -0.38 7.01
C ALA A 83 5.77 0.23 5.69
N VAL A 84 5.09 -0.07 4.58
CA VAL A 84 5.49 0.38 3.24
C VAL A 84 5.65 1.90 3.10
N TRP A 85 4.97 2.68 3.94
CA TRP A 85 5.05 4.15 3.96
C TRP A 85 6.22 4.69 4.80
N PHE A 86 6.97 3.85 5.52
CA PHE A 86 8.08 4.27 6.38
C PHE A 86 9.33 4.55 5.54
N MET A 87 9.30 5.66 4.81
CA MET A 87 10.34 6.10 3.90
C MET A 87 10.59 7.61 4.03
N GLU A 88 11.64 8.11 3.39
CA GLU A 88 12.00 9.53 3.40
C GLU A 88 10.86 10.42 2.87
N ARG A 89 10.85 11.67 3.31
CA ARG A 89 9.87 12.73 2.97
C ARG A 89 8.46 12.51 3.52
N VAL A 90 8.13 11.33 4.04
CA VAL A 90 6.80 11.05 4.60
C VAL A 90 6.59 11.81 5.92
N CYS A 91 5.41 12.41 6.03
CA CYS A 91 4.93 13.09 7.23
C CYS A 91 4.36 12.08 8.22
N VAL A 92 4.93 12.07 9.42
CA VAL A 92 4.58 11.15 10.50
C VAL A 92 4.22 11.91 11.77
N GLN A 93 3.45 11.26 12.63
CA GLN A 93 3.12 11.74 13.96
C GLN A 93 3.77 10.82 14.99
N ARG A 94 4.49 11.40 15.94
CA ARG A 94 5.08 10.67 17.06
C ARG A 94 3.99 10.26 18.05
N LYS A 95 3.95 8.97 18.40
CA LYS A 95 2.95 8.44 19.36
C LYS A 95 3.18 8.93 20.79
N SER A 96 4.40 9.38 21.11
CA SER A 96 4.77 9.84 22.45
C SER A 96 4.11 11.16 22.86
N ASP A 97 4.05 12.13 21.94
CA ASP A 97 3.64 13.51 22.22
C ASP A 97 2.67 14.07 21.16
N GLY A 98 2.37 13.32 20.10
CA GLY A 98 1.52 13.76 19.00
C GLY A 98 2.19 14.77 18.07
N ALA A 99 3.49 15.03 18.22
CA ALA A 99 4.20 15.99 17.39
C ALA A 99 4.33 15.47 15.95
N THR A 100 4.09 16.36 14.99
CA THR A 100 4.32 16.08 13.56
C THR A 100 5.81 16.18 13.26
N ALA A 101 6.30 15.26 12.44
CA ALA A 101 7.66 15.23 11.98
C ALA A 101 7.72 14.68 10.55
N VAL A 102 8.86 14.87 9.89
CA VAL A 102 9.12 14.41 8.53
C VAL A 102 10.31 13.48 8.55
N ILE A 103 10.19 12.30 7.95
CA ILE A 103 11.31 11.37 7.82
C ILE A 103 12.36 11.97 6.88
N LYS A 104 13.59 12.15 7.38
CA LYS A 104 14.73 12.66 6.60
C LYS A 104 15.64 11.56 6.10
N GLU A 105 15.82 10.51 6.90
CA GLU A 105 16.74 9.42 6.60
C GLU A 105 16.22 8.13 7.24
N ILE A 106 16.28 7.03 6.49
CA ILE A 106 15.99 5.69 7.01
C ILE A 106 17.28 5.06 7.53
N GLY A 107 17.28 4.73 8.82
CA GLY A 107 18.37 4.03 9.48
C GLY A 107 18.23 2.51 9.44
N ALA A 108 19.25 1.82 9.95
CA ALA A 108 19.18 0.36 10.11
C ALA A 108 18.14 -0.04 11.18
N ASN A 109 17.67 -1.28 11.13
CA ASN A 109 16.79 -1.88 12.14
C ASN A 109 15.46 -1.11 12.34
N ASN A 110 14.82 -0.68 11.25
CA ASN A 110 13.52 0.02 11.25
C ASN A 110 13.52 1.29 12.10
N THR A 111 14.67 1.97 12.12
CA THR A 111 14.82 3.31 12.71
C THR A 111 14.81 4.37 11.61
N ALA A 112 14.45 5.60 11.95
CA ALA A 112 14.54 6.73 11.06
C ALA A 112 14.91 8.00 11.82
N THR A 113 15.66 8.88 11.16
CA THR A 113 15.85 10.26 11.63
C THR A 113 14.70 11.10 11.11
N VAL A 114 13.93 11.68 12.03
CA VAL A 114 12.83 12.58 11.71
C VAL A 114 13.17 14.02 12.10
N GLU A 115 12.75 14.97 11.29
CA GLU A 115 12.81 16.40 11.58
C GLU A 115 11.45 16.88 12.08
N LEU A 116 11.44 17.48 13.26
CA LEU A 116 10.25 18.08 13.87
C LEU A 116 10.00 19.48 13.28
N GLU A 117 8.82 20.03 13.53
CA GLU A 117 8.44 21.38 13.07
C GLU A 117 9.37 22.49 13.60
N ASP A 118 10.00 22.28 14.76
CA ASP A 118 10.99 23.18 15.35
C ASP A 118 12.39 23.05 14.71
N LYS A 119 12.52 22.25 13.64
CA LYS A 119 13.76 21.92 12.93
C LYS A 119 14.76 21.12 13.78
N SER A 120 14.34 20.59 14.93
CA SER A 120 15.15 19.61 15.66
C SER A 120 15.04 18.25 14.98
N SER A 121 16.12 17.46 15.06
CA SER A 121 16.14 16.09 14.54
C SER A 121 16.17 15.10 15.68
N THR A 122 15.43 14.01 15.55
CA THR A 122 15.41 12.92 16.53
C THR A 122 15.31 11.57 15.84
N THR A 123 15.80 10.51 16.47
CA THR A 123 15.72 9.15 15.94
C THR A 123 14.52 8.44 16.56
N VAL A 124 13.71 7.80 15.72
CA VAL A 124 12.51 7.06 16.13
C VAL A 124 12.49 5.68 15.45
N ARG A 125 11.80 4.72 16.06
CA ARG A 125 11.46 3.44 15.43
C ARG A 125 10.16 3.53 14.65
N ALA A 126 9.95 2.64 13.68
CA ALA A 126 8.70 2.53 12.93
C ALA A 126 7.47 2.39 13.86
N GLY A 127 7.57 1.56 14.90
CA GLY A 127 6.53 1.37 15.90
C GLY A 127 6.24 2.59 16.78
N GLU A 128 7.12 3.59 16.84
CA GLU A 128 6.96 4.81 17.66
C GLU A 128 6.24 5.95 16.92
N VAL A 129 6.02 5.78 15.61
CA VAL A 129 5.34 6.77 14.78
C VAL A 129 4.13 6.17 14.07
N SER A 130 3.26 7.05 13.59
CA SER A 130 2.14 6.72 12.72
C SER A 130 2.13 7.68 11.54
N MET A 131 1.71 7.19 10.37
CA MET A 131 1.52 8.03 9.20
C MET A 131 0.47 9.12 9.46
N VAL A 132 0.77 10.36 9.06
CA VAL A 132 -0.22 11.43 9.08
C VAL A 132 -1.16 11.22 7.89
N PRO A 133 -2.49 11.10 8.12
CA PRO A 133 -3.43 10.93 7.03
C PRO A 133 -3.42 12.17 6.12
N PRO A 134 -3.27 11.98 4.79
CA PRO A 134 -3.34 13.08 3.84
C PRO A 134 -4.68 13.82 3.88
N LYS A 135 -4.63 15.11 3.53
CA LYS A 135 -5.81 15.96 3.34
C LYS A 135 -5.81 16.57 1.94
N GLU A 136 -6.96 17.09 1.52
CA GLU A 136 -7.03 17.89 0.29
C GLU A 136 -5.95 18.98 0.30
N LYS A 137 -5.31 19.17 -0.86
CA LYS A 137 -4.17 20.06 -1.09
C LYS A 137 -2.83 19.62 -0.50
N ASP A 138 -2.77 18.46 0.16
CA ASP A 138 -1.47 17.90 0.54
C ASP A 138 -0.77 17.27 -0.65
N MET A 139 0.56 17.35 -0.65
CA MET A 139 1.41 16.52 -1.50
C MET A 139 1.42 15.09 -0.95
N VAL A 140 1.22 14.11 -1.82
CA VAL A 140 1.17 12.69 -1.45
C VAL A 140 2.01 11.83 -2.40
N LEU A 141 2.44 10.69 -1.87
CA LEU A 141 3.07 9.59 -2.60
C LEU A 141 2.15 8.37 -2.59
N VAL A 142 1.98 7.76 -3.76
CA VAL A 142 1.28 6.47 -3.88
C VAL A 142 2.23 5.35 -3.48
N THR A 143 1.89 4.61 -2.42
CA THR A 143 2.71 3.54 -1.81
C THR A 143 2.27 2.13 -2.21
N GLY A 144 1.18 1.98 -2.95
CA GLY A 144 0.65 0.69 -3.40
C GLY A 144 -0.30 0.81 -4.59
N GLY A 145 -0.70 -0.33 -5.16
CA GLY A 145 -1.55 -0.37 -6.36
C GLY A 145 -0.79 -0.21 -7.68
N ALA A 146 -1.49 0.13 -8.76
CA ALA A 146 -0.93 0.23 -10.10
C ALA A 146 -0.07 1.49 -10.30
N ASP A 147 -0.37 2.56 -9.57
CA ASP A 147 0.28 3.87 -9.67
C ASP A 147 1.34 4.09 -8.57
N VAL A 148 1.89 3.01 -7.99
CA VAL A 148 2.94 3.11 -6.96
C VAL A 148 4.14 3.93 -7.45
N GLY A 149 4.62 4.82 -6.60
CA GLY A 149 5.70 5.76 -6.92
C GLY A 149 5.26 7.06 -7.58
N VAL A 150 3.97 7.23 -7.89
CA VAL A 150 3.45 8.51 -8.38
C VAL A 150 3.32 9.49 -7.21
N GLU A 151 3.82 10.71 -7.42
CA GLU A 151 3.63 11.85 -6.52
C GLU A 151 2.65 12.85 -7.14
N GLY A 152 1.89 13.55 -6.30
CA GLY A 152 0.98 14.60 -6.76
C GLY A 152 0.27 15.35 -5.65
N GLU A 153 -0.53 16.34 -6.03
CA GLU A 153 -1.42 17.08 -5.13
C GLU A 153 -2.76 16.35 -4.98
N LEU A 154 -3.15 16.04 -3.73
CA LEU A 154 -4.44 15.43 -3.43
C LEU A 154 -5.57 16.46 -3.69
N VAL A 155 -6.43 16.19 -4.67
CA VAL A 155 -7.47 17.11 -5.11
C VAL A 155 -8.77 16.92 -4.34
N CYS A 156 -9.18 15.67 -4.17
CA CYS A 156 -10.46 15.30 -3.57
C CYS A 156 -10.36 13.89 -2.96
N ILE A 157 -11.13 13.64 -1.91
CA ILE A 157 -11.31 12.32 -1.30
C ILE A 157 -12.79 11.94 -1.42
N ASP A 158 -13.08 10.80 -2.02
CA ASP A 158 -14.43 10.26 -2.17
C ASP A 158 -14.51 8.84 -1.60
N GLY A 159 -15.02 8.73 -0.37
CA GLY A 159 -15.13 7.45 0.32
C GLY A 159 -13.78 6.77 0.55
N THR A 160 -13.53 5.67 -0.17
CA THR A 160 -12.26 4.92 -0.13
C THR A 160 -11.26 5.39 -1.17
N ASP A 161 -11.69 6.21 -2.13
CA ASP A 161 -10.91 6.62 -3.28
C ASP A 161 -10.45 8.07 -3.12
N ALA A 162 -9.38 8.41 -3.83
CA ALA A 162 -8.79 9.72 -3.84
C ALA A 162 -8.41 10.12 -5.26
N ILE A 163 -8.64 11.38 -5.60
CA ILE A 163 -8.27 11.97 -6.88
C ILE A 163 -6.96 12.75 -6.70
N LEU A 164 -5.92 12.30 -7.38
CA LEU A 164 -4.58 12.90 -7.37
C LEU A 164 -4.35 13.67 -8.67
N LYS A 165 -3.79 14.88 -8.60
CA LYS A 165 -3.21 15.58 -9.76
C LYS A 165 -1.70 15.38 -9.74
N ASP A 166 -1.16 14.67 -10.72
CA ASP A 166 0.28 14.43 -10.83
C ASP A 166 1.03 15.64 -11.44
N SER A 167 2.35 15.52 -11.54
CA SER A 167 3.22 16.55 -12.12
C SER A 167 3.02 16.80 -13.62
N ASN A 168 2.38 15.87 -14.35
CA ASN A 168 2.03 16.03 -15.76
C ASN A 168 0.67 16.73 -15.94
N GLU A 169 0.04 17.13 -14.84
CA GLU A 169 -1.33 17.63 -14.78
C GLU A 169 -2.40 16.58 -15.12
N ASP A 170 -2.04 15.30 -15.09
CA ASP A 170 -2.96 14.18 -15.26
C ASP A 170 -3.65 13.84 -13.94
N PHE A 171 -4.92 13.45 -14.02
CA PHE A 171 -5.70 13.02 -12.87
C PHE A 171 -5.71 11.50 -12.74
N LYS A 172 -5.44 11.02 -11.53
CA LYS A 172 -5.45 9.58 -11.20
C LYS A 172 -6.41 9.31 -10.06
N ILE A 173 -7.10 8.18 -10.14
CA ILE A 173 -7.95 7.67 -9.06
C ILE A 173 -7.18 6.54 -8.38
N VAL A 174 -6.91 6.70 -7.09
CA VAL A 174 -6.14 5.76 -6.29
C VAL A 174 -6.85 5.52 -4.97
N ASP A 175 -6.72 4.33 -4.39
CA ASP A 175 -7.29 4.10 -3.06
C ASP A 175 -6.60 5.00 -2.03
N PHE A 176 -7.38 5.64 -1.17
CA PHE A 176 -6.89 6.50 -0.10
C PHE A 176 -5.93 5.77 0.84
N VAL A 177 -6.10 4.46 1.04
CA VAL A 177 -5.23 3.64 1.90
C VAL A 177 -3.81 3.49 1.34
N HIS A 178 -3.62 3.70 0.04
CA HIS A 178 -2.31 3.64 -0.61
C HIS A 178 -1.59 4.98 -0.59
N LEU A 179 -2.17 6.04 -0.02
CA LEU A 179 -1.58 7.38 -0.01
C LEU A 179 -0.80 7.65 1.27
N ALA A 180 0.45 8.10 1.11
CA ALA A 180 1.26 8.66 2.19
C ALA A 180 1.43 10.17 1.99
N LYS A 181 1.22 10.96 3.05
CA LYS A 181 1.48 12.39 3.02
C LYS A 181 2.99 12.63 2.96
N ILE A 182 3.45 13.47 2.03
CA ILE A 182 4.86 13.82 1.89
C ILE A 182 5.08 15.33 1.95
N VAL A 183 6.31 15.73 2.21
CA VAL A 183 6.75 17.10 1.93
C VAL A 183 7.17 17.19 0.46
N GLY A 184 6.66 18.20 -0.24
CA GLY A 184 7.07 18.48 -1.62
C GLY A 184 8.57 18.76 -1.70
N ASP A 185 9.17 18.39 -2.83
CA ASP A 185 10.54 18.83 -3.14
C ASP A 185 10.53 20.36 -3.26
N ALA A 186 11.36 21.04 -2.47
CA ALA A 186 11.46 22.50 -2.43
C ALA A 186 12.55 22.99 -3.39
#